data_AF-A0A1Q9NVI0-F1
#
_entry.id   AF-A0A1Q9NVI0-F1
#
_cell.length_a   1.000
_cell.length_b   1.000
_cell.length_c   1.000
_cell.angle_alpha   90.00
_cell.angle_beta   90.00
_cell.angle_gamma   90.00
#
_symmetry.space_group_name_H-M   'P 1'
#
loop_
_entity.id
_entity.type
_entity.pdbx_description
1 polymer ?
#
loop_
_entity_poly.entity_id
_entity_poly.type
_entity_poly.pdbx_seq_one_letter_code
_entity_poly.pdbx_strand_id
1 'polypeptide(L)'
;MMKDIPFIGDIQMRKSTLLNKGFLILIGFILSSIALVNPVNAQGQNINLTLSFSNLADPGDDHYEGWLIVDGSPVSSGKFTINSENKLENLEGNEITSFSVENVETDKVTKFVVSLEPNGDTDSIPALVKLLAGDFSNDQATITPNLGVTLSSASGSYILATPSNGGDTNENSGIWFLDPSGPSAGLVLPDLTDTDWVYEGWVVINGIPVTTGKFNKTNEADNFDEYSDNQGTPPFPGEDFLSNAPSGVTFPTDISSGKAVISIEPRVDNSLDLFQFKPLVGDIPTDAVDHTKYSLADMSDTLATGSAEFSKVTSAPFNGVIEAFLLLMGIGIVFRIKSKKN
;
A
#
# COMPACT_ATOMS: atom_id res chain seq x y z
N MET A 1 122.72 23.63 43.84
CA MET A 1 121.95 22.45 43.40
C MET A 1 120.53 22.95 43.11
N MET A 2 120.17 23.04 41.81
CA MET A 2 118.85 23.31 41.19
C MET A 2 118.06 24.55 41.69
N LYS A 3 118.14 25.72 41.03
CA LYS A 3 117.59 26.17 39.72
C LYS A 3 116.28 26.99 39.88
N ASP A 4 116.48 28.31 39.90
CA ASP A 4 115.77 29.43 39.27
C ASP A 4 114.23 29.59 39.33
N ILE A 5 113.88 30.78 39.83
CA ILE A 5 112.63 31.57 39.85
C ILE A 5 112.40 32.19 38.43
N PRO A 6 111.36 33.01 38.06
CA PRO A 6 109.97 33.29 38.53
C PRO A 6 108.90 33.41 37.38
N PHE A 7 107.67 33.81 37.76
CA PHE A 7 106.85 34.89 37.14
C PHE A 7 105.77 34.65 36.05
N ILE A 8 104.63 35.35 36.27
CA ILE A 8 103.53 35.91 35.40
C ILE A 8 102.69 35.01 34.47
N GLY A 9 101.37 34.95 34.76
CA GLY A 9 100.28 35.68 34.09
C GLY A 9 99.91 35.53 32.59
N ASP A 10 98.60 35.72 32.40
CA ASP A 10 97.80 36.10 31.22
C ASP A 10 97.52 35.16 30.02
N ILE A 11 96.21 34.85 29.89
CA ILE A 11 95.29 34.98 28.75
C ILE A 11 95.86 34.78 27.33
N GLN A 12 95.27 33.87 26.55
CA GLN A 12 94.84 34.13 25.16
C GLN A 12 93.73 33.18 24.66
N MET A 13 92.69 33.77 24.07
CA MET A 13 91.70 33.16 23.17
C MET A 13 92.30 32.95 21.76
N ARG A 14 91.88 31.92 21.02
CA ARG A 14 91.99 31.86 19.55
C ARG A 14 90.70 31.35 18.88
N LYS A 15 90.30 32.06 17.82
CA LYS A 15 89.26 31.81 16.79
C LYS A 15 89.70 30.64 15.85
N SER A 16 88.92 29.98 14.99
CA SER A 16 87.83 30.28 14.01
C SER A 16 87.27 28.91 13.50
N THR A 17 86.10 28.73 12.84
CA THR A 17 85.65 29.14 11.48
C THR A 17 84.14 28.87 11.26
N LEU A 18 83.60 29.41 10.16
CA LEU A 18 82.19 29.70 9.83
C LEU A 18 81.50 28.72 8.83
N LEU A 19 80.19 28.51 9.04
CA LEU A 19 79.05 28.56 8.06
C LEU A 19 78.85 27.48 6.96
N ASN A 20 77.73 26.73 6.98
CA ASN A 20 76.73 26.71 5.88
C ASN A 20 75.40 25.95 6.21
N LYS A 21 74.35 26.34 5.47
CA LYS A 21 72.90 26.04 5.61
C LYS A 21 72.46 24.61 5.24
N GLY A 22 71.33 24.13 5.79
CA GLY A 22 70.48 23.12 5.13
C GLY A 22 69.67 22.17 6.03
N PHE A 23 68.37 22.43 6.17
CA PHE A 23 67.23 21.50 6.06
C PHE A 23 67.33 20.08 6.70
N LEU A 24 66.54 19.78 7.74
CA LEU A 24 65.55 18.69 7.76
C LEU A 24 64.78 18.57 9.09
N ILE A 25 63.48 18.42 8.92
CA ILE A 25 62.38 18.35 9.90
C ILE A 25 62.25 16.92 10.44
N LEU A 26 62.00 16.75 11.75
CA LEU A 26 61.01 15.79 12.23
C LEU A 26 60.56 16.14 13.66
N ILE A 27 59.48 16.92 13.78
CA ILE A 27 58.70 17.02 15.02
C ILE A 27 57.57 15.99 14.88
N GLY A 28 57.68 14.89 15.63
CA GLY A 28 56.62 13.90 15.74
C GLY A 28 55.47 14.42 16.60
N PHE A 29 54.51 15.10 15.99
CA PHE A 29 53.17 15.26 16.55
C PHE A 29 52.32 14.08 16.09
N ILE A 30 52.13 13.10 16.98
CA ILE A 30 51.08 12.10 16.82
C ILE A 30 49.76 12.82 17.14
N LEU A 31 49.07 13.33 16.12
CA LEU A 31 47.63 13.57 16.22
C LEU A 31 46.96 12.19 16.19
N SER A 32 46.59 11.67 17.36
CA SER A 32 45.57 10.64 17.44
C SER A 32 44.23 11.30 17.10
N SER A 33 43.89 11.39 15.81
CA SER A 33 42.50 11.55 15.40
C SER A 33 41.79 10.23 15.70
N ILE A 34 41.33 10.07 16.94
CA ILE A 34 40.17 9.21 17.18
C ILE A 34 39.04 9.89 16.41
N ALA A 35 38.76 9.38 15.22
CA ALA A 35 37.44 9.55 14.66
C ALA A 35 36.50 8.93 15.70
N LEU A 36 35.79 9.78 16.43
CA LEU A 36 34.54 9.39 17.05
C LEU A 36 33.66 8.98 15.87
N VAL A 37 33.73 7.70 15.50
CA VAL A 37 32.63 7.07 14.79
C VAL A 37 31.57 6.97 15.86
N ASN A 38 30.84 8.07 16.07
CA ASN A 38 29.49 7.91 16.57
C ASN A 38 28.87 6.88 15.62
N PRO A 39 28.31 5.76 16.11
CA PRO A 39 27.37 5.06 15.25
C PRO A 39 26.39 6.15 14.83
N VAL A 40 26.31 6.42 13.54
CA VAL A 40 25.22 7.22 13.03
C VAL A 40 24.01 6.41 13.46
N ASN A 41 23.33 6.82 14.53
CA ASN A 41 21.94 6.45 14.71
C ASN A 41 21.34 6.78 13.34
N ALA A 42 20.82 5.76 12.64
CA ALA A 42 20.19 5.96 11.35
C ALA A 42 19.08 6.98 11.57
N GLN A 43 19.37 8.25 11.33
CA GLN A 43 18.36 9.29 11.45
C GLN A 43 17.43 9.05 10.27
N GLY A 44 16.14 8.94 10.58
CA GLY A 44 15.12 8.89 9.57
C GLY A 44 15.32 10.02 8.56
N GLN A 45 15.13 9.70 7.29
CA GLN A 45 15.26 10.65 6.19
C GLN A 45 13.86 11.06 5.75
N ASN A 46 13.73 12.29 5.25
CA ASN A 46 12.51 12.67 4.55
C ASN A 46 12.50 12.01 3.18
N ILE A 47 11.35 11.51 2.75
CA ILE A 47 11.15 10.89 1.45
C ILE A 47 9.99 11.54 0.71
N ASN A 48 10.04 11.49 -0.62
CA ASN A 48 8.89 11.67 -1.48
C ASN A 48 8.39 10.30 -1.93
N LEU A 49 7.13 9.99 -1.65
CA LEU A 49 6.44 8.79 -2.11
C LEU A 49 5.48 9.14 -3.25
N THR A 50 5.65 8.51 -4.39
CA THR A 50 4.73 8.61 -5.54
C THR A 50 3.90 7.34 -5.59
N LEU A 51 2.59 7.50 -5.75
CA LEU A 51 1.65 6.41 -5.90
C LEU A 51 0.95 6.50 -7.26
N SER A 52 0.68 5.35 -7.87
CA SER A 52 -0.17 5.26 -9.06
C SER A 52 -1.11 4.07 -8.89
N PHE A 53 -2.37 4.26 -9.24
CA PHE A 53 -3.38 3.21 -9.15
C PHE A 53 -4.09 3.02 -10.49
N SER A 54 -4.56 1.80 -10.71
CA SER A 54 -5.46 1.43 -11.79
C SER A 54 -6.69 0.76 -11.17
N ASN A 55 -7.89 1.14 -11.62
CA ASN A 55 -9.18 0.61 -11.17
C ASN A 55 -9.47 0.73 -9.66
N LEU A 56 -8.75 1.58 -8.92
CA LEU A 56 -9.12 1.92 -7.55
C LEU A 56 -10.28 2.92 -7.59
N ALA A 57 -11.43 2.53 -7.05
CA ALA A 57 -12.65 3.34 -7.09
C ALA A 57 -12.59 4.50 -6.08
N ASP A 58 -13.42 5.52 -6.29
CA ASP A 58 -13.75 6.51 -5.27
C ASP A 58 -14.40 5.80 -4.05
N PRO A 59 -13.86 5.97 -2.82
CA PRO A 59 -14.41 5.36 -1.61
C PRO A 59 -15.69 6.04 -1.09
N GLY A 60 -16.16 7.12 -1.71
CA GLY A 60 -17.37 7.82 -1.29
C GLY A 60 -17.14 8.66 -0.03
N ASP A 61 -17.93 8.41 1.03
CA ASP A 61 -17.79 9.13 2.31
C ASP A 61 -16.53 8.69 3.10
N ASP A 62 -16.00 7.51 2.79
CA ASP A 62 -14.76 6.98 3.38
C ASP A 62 -13.51 7.56 2.67
N HIS A 63 -12.32 7.11 3.07
CA HIS A 63 -11.08 7.52 2.40
C HIS A 63 -10.05 6.40 2.41
N TYR A 64 -9.02 6.54 1.57
CA TYR A 64 -7.85 5.68 1.63
C TYR A 64 -6.76 6.29 2.50
N GLU A 65 -5.98 5.43 3.14
CA GLU A 65 -4.73 5.83 3.77
C GLU A 65 -3.59 4.91 3.32
N GLY A 66 -2.47 5.52 2.92
CA GLY A 66 -1.26 4.80 2.56
C GLY A 66 -0.36 4.58 3.77
N TRP A 67 0.28 3.42 3.85
CA TRP A 67 1.15 3.04 4.96
C TRP A 67 2.44 2.41 4.47
N LEU A 68 3.56 2.97 4.90
CA LEU A 68 4.86 2.31 4.82
C LEU A 68 5.03 1.40 6.02
N ILE A 69 5.38 0.14 5.80
CA ILE A 69 5.76 -0.78 6.88
C ILE A 69 7.27 -0.63 7.10
N VAL A 70 7.64 -0.01 8.22
CA VAL A 70 9.02 0.29 8.62
C VAL A 70 9.35 -0.51 9.87
N ASP A 71 10.31 -1.43 9.78
CA ASP A 71 10.68 -2.31 10.90
C ASP A 71 9.46 -3.09 11.47
N GLY A 72 8.53 -3.47 10.58
CA GLY A 72 7.28 -4.14 10.94
C GLY A 72 6.18 -3.22 11.50
N SER A 73 6.43 -1.93 11.67
CA SER A 73 5.45 -0.96 12.19
C SER A 73 4.88 -0.09 11.05
N PRO A 74 3.56 0.19 11.04
CA PRO A 74 2.96 1.07 10.05
C PRO A 74 3.34 2.54 10.31
N VAL A 75 3.70 3.24 9.24
CA VAL A 75 3.95 4.69 9.20
C VAL A 75 3.05 5.26 8.10
N SER A 76 2.12 6.13 8.47
CA SER A 76 1.23 6.78 7.50
C SER A 76 2.04 7.58 6.48
N SER A 77 1.70 7.41 5.20
CA SER A 77 2.16 8.27 4.13
C SER A 77 1.18 9.39 3.80
N GLY A 78 -0.01 9.37 4.39
CA GLY A 78 -1.07 10.35 4.15
C GLY A 78 -2.38 9.73 3.64
N LYS A 79 -3.45 10.49 3.86
CA LYS A 79 -4.84 10.19 3.46
C LYS A 79 -5.14 10.72 2.07
N PHE A 80 -5.91 9.98 1.28
CA PHE A 80 -6.27 10.37 -0.07
C PHE A 80 -7.60 9.75 -0.53
N THR A 81 -8.17 10.32 -1.59
CA THR A 81 -9.27 9.77 -2.37
C THR A 81 -8.87 9.65 -3.85
N ILE A 82 -9.73 9.06 -4.67
CA ILE A 82 -9.60 8.99 -6.14
C ILE A 82 -10.75 9.77 -6.76
N ASN A 83 -10.42 10.76 -7.59
CA ASN A 83 -11.43 11.56 -8.28
C ASN A 83 -11.95 10.88 -9.56
N SER A 84 -12.93 11.51 -10.22
CA SER A 84 -13.53 11.01 -11.46
C SER A 84 -12.58 10.87 -12.65
N GLU A 85 -11.38 11.47 -12.58
CA GLU A 85 -10.32 11.35 -13.59
C GLU A 85 -9.27 10.28 -13.22
N ASN A 86 -9.52 9.49 -12.18
CA ASN A 86 -8.59 8.51 -11.60
C ASN A 86 -7.29 9.13 -11.07
N LYS A 87 -7.35 10.36 -10.56
CA LYS A 87 -6.21 11.03 -9.90
C LYS A 87 -6.36 10.99 -8.39
N LEU A 88 -5.23 10.97 -7.70
CA LEU A 88 -5.18 11.08 -6.26
C LEU A 88 -5.49 12.52 -5.83
N GLU A 89 -6.38 12.67 -4.87
CA GLU A 89 -6.68 13.94 -4.21
C GLU A 89 -6.56 13.81 -2.69
N ASN A 90 -6.22 14.89 -2.02
CA ASN A 90 -6.33 14.96 -0.57
C ASN A 90 -7.80 15.12 -0.15
N LEU A 91 -8.08 15.08 1.15
CA LEU A 91 -9.45 15.17 1.67
C LEU A 91 -10.11 16.55 1.46
N GLU A 92 -9.34 17.55 1.01
CA GLU A 92 -9.85 18.86 0.59
C GLU A 92 -10.05 19.00 -0.93
N GLY A 93 -9.85 17.92 -1.70
CA GLY A 93 -10.04 17.89 -3.16
C GLY A 93 -8.88 18.49 -3.97
N ASN A 94 -7.67 18.55 -3.40
CA ASN A 94 -6.48 19.00 -4.12
C ASN A 94 -5.69 17.81 -4.65
N GLU A 95 -5.29 17.87 -5.93
CA GLU A 95 -4.48 16.84 -6.58
C GLU A 95 -3.16 16.58 -5.83
N ILE A 96 -2.86 15.30 -5.58
CA ILE A 96 -1.61 14.83 -4.97
C ILE A 96 -0.73 14.23 -6.06
N THR A 97 0.48 14.77 -6.21
CA THR A 97 1.50 14.23 -7.12
C THR A 97 2.56 13.41 -6.39
N SER A 98 2.78 13.71 -5.11
CA SER A 98 3.60 12.91 -4.20
C SER A 98 3.23 13.20 -2.75
N PHE A 99 3.53 12.25 -1.87
CA PHE A 99 3.43 12.39 -0.43
C PHE A 99 4.81 12.66 0.16
N SER A 100 4.92 13.65 1.05
CA SER A 100 6.12 13.88 1.84
C SER A 100 6.02 13.13 3.16
N VAL A 101 6.91 12.16 3.39
CA VAL A 101 6.95 11.39 4.64
C VAL A 101 8.26 11.70 5.37
N GLU A 102 8.15 12.15 6.62
CA GLU A 102 9.31 12.59 7.41
C GLU A 102 9.87 11.46 8.28
N ASN A 103 11.16 11.56 8.59
CA ASN A 103 11.84 10.69 9.55
C ASN A 103 11.71 9.18 9.27
N VAL A 104 11.78 8.77 8.00
CA VAL A 104 11.68 7.36 7.59
C VAL A 104 13.06 6.68 7.58
N GLU A 105 13.21 5.58 8.32
CA GLU A 105 14.37 4.68 8.20
C GLU A 105 14.24 3.84 6.91
N THR A 106 14.63 4.41 5.76
CA THR A 106 14.38 3.80 4.43
C THR A 106 14.90 2.37 4.28
N ASP A 107 16.00 2.05 4.94
CA ASP A 107 16.64 0.73 4.85
C ASP A 107 15.85 -0.35 5.62
N LYS A 108 14.81 0.05 6.36
CA LYS A 108 13.87 -0.81 7.09
C LYS A 108 12.46 -0.81 6.49
N VAL A 109 12.24 -0.10 5.38
CA VAL A 109 10.95 -0.11 4.67
C VAL A 109 10.83 -1.45 3.93
N THR A 110 9.79 -2.22 4.22
CA THR A 110 9.60 -3.56 3.63
C THR A 110 8.38 -3.66 2.72
N LYS A 111 7.33 -2.88 2.99
CA LYS A 111 6.03 -3.03 2.33
C LYS A 111 5.28 -1.70 2.27
N PHE A 112 4.46 -1.52 1.24
CA PHE A 112 3.42 -0.51 1.19
C PHE A 112 2.03 -1.15 1.30
N VAL A 113 1.13 -0.51 2.04
CA VAL A 113 -0.25 -0.96 2.26
C VAL A 113 -1.20 0.22 2.02
N VAL A 114 -2.36 -0.06 1.41
CA VAL A 114 -3.50 0.86 1.34
C VAL A 114 -4.65 0.28 2.14
N SER A 115 -5.15 1.03 3.11
CA SER A 115 -6.38 0.71 3.85
C SER A 115 -7.54 1.57 3.37
N LEU A 116 -8.77 1.07 3.59
CA LEU A 116 -10.00 1.86 3.50
C LEU A 116 -10.38 2.24 4.93
N GLU A 117 -10.32 3.54 5.18
CA GLU A 117 -10.55 4.14 6.48
C GLU A 117 -11.96 4.76 6.52
N PRO A 118 -12.75 4.50 7.57
CA PRO A 118 -14.09 5.05 7.68
C PRO A 118 -14.05 6.58 7.79
N ASN A 119 -15.13 7.23 7.36
CA ASN A 119 -15.26 8.68 7.48
C ASN A 119 -14.99 9.19 8.90
N GLY A 120 -14.12 10.21 9.01
CA GLY A 120 -13.74 10.81 10.29
C GLY A 120 -12.75 10.00 11.12
N ASP A 121 -12.16 8.94 10.57
CA ASP A 121 -11.10 8.19 11.25
C ASP A 121 -9.87 9.09 11.55
N THR A 122 -9.35 8.95 12.77
CA THR A 122 -8.19 9.66 13.30
C THR A 122 -7.17 8.74 13.95
N ASP A 123 -7.36 7.42 13.82
CA ASP A 123 -6.48 6.43 14.42
C ASP A 123 -5.07 6.50 13.81
N SER A 124 -4.06 6.15 14.61
CA SER A 124 -2.66 6.14 14.18
C SER A 124 -2.21 4.77 13.66
N ILE A 125 -3.16 3.88 13.39
CA ILE A 125 -2.94 2.53 12.88
C ILE A 125 -3.89 2.31 11.70
N PRO A 126 -3.53 1.46 10.73
CA PRO A 126 -4.42 1.14 9.62
C PRO A 126 -5.71 0.49 10.10
N ALA A 127 -6.82 0.79 9.43
CA ALA A 127 -8.06 0.04 9.55
C ALA A 127 -7.84 -1.48 9.33
N LEU A 128 -8.84 -2.24 9.76
CA LEU A 128 -8.87 -3.67 9.55
C LEU A 128 -8.77 -4.00 8.06
N VAL A 129 -9.51 -3.28 7.21
CA VAL A 129 -9.58 -3.51 5.76
C VAL A 129 -8.32 -2.96 5.08
N LYS A 130 -7.42 -3.86 4.71
CA LYS A 130 -6.19 -3.57 3.94
C LYS A 130 -6.41 -4.02 2.51
N LEU A 131 -6.81 -3.12 1.62
CA LEU A 131 -7.27 -3.42 0.27
C LEU A 131 -6.13 -3.88 -0.61
N LEU A 132 -5.05 -3.12 -0.61
CA LEU A 132 -3.93 -3.28 -1.52
C LEU A 132 -2.63 -3.35 -0.73
N ALA A 133 -1.69 -4.17 -1.19
CA ALA A 133 -0.36 -4.24 -0.61
C ALA A 133 0.69 -4.64 -1.64
N GLY A 134 1.94 -4.27 -1.38
CA GLY A 134 3.09 -4.65 -2.19
C GLY A 134 4.39 -4.58 -1.40
N ASP A 135 5.24 -5.60 -1.54
CA ASP A 135 6.58 -5.58 -0.93
C ASP A 135 7.52 -4.69 -1.75
N PHE A 136 8.36 -3.91 -1.07
CA PHE A 136 9.38 -3.12 -1.72
C PHE A 136 10.55 -3.98 -2.19
N SER A 137 11.00 -3.71 -3.42
CA SER A 137 12.26 -4.20 -3.97
C SER A 137 13.09 -3.00 -4.41
N ASN A 138 14.15 -2.71 -3.64
CA ASN A 138 14.82 -1.41 -3.63
C ASN A 138 13.83 -0.33 -3.15
N ASP A 139 13.51 0.65 -3.99
CA ASP A 139 12.63 1.76 -3.64
C ASP A 139 11.27 1.71 -4.38
N GLN A 140 10.94 0.59 -5.02
CA GLN A 140 9.69 0.38 -5.77
C GLN A 140 8.90 -0.84 -5.27
N ALA A 141 7.58 -0.75 -5.28
CA ALA A 141 6.66 -1.85 -4.99
C ALA A 141 5.56 -1.93 -6.06
N THR A 142 5.28 -3.14 -6.53
CA THR A 142 4.04 -3.45 -7.26
C THR A 142 2.95 -3.77 -6.25
N ILE A 143 1.82 -3.07 -6.34
CA ILE A 143 0.73 -3.16 -5.39
C ILE A 143 -0.42 -3.95 -6.03
N THR A 144 -0.90 -4.99 -5.35
CA THR A 144 -2.00 -5.86 -5.80
C THR A 144 -3.05 -6.02 -4.70
N PRO A 145 -4.25 -6.56 -5.02
CA PRO A 145 -5.25 -6.90 -4.00
C PRO A 145 -4.65 -7.76 -2.88
N ASN A 146 -4.84 -7.33 -1.64
CA ASN A 146 -4.34 -7.99 -0.44
C ASN A 146 -5.40 -8.95 0.12
N LEU A 147 -5.71 -9.98 -0.68
CA LEU A 147 -6.77 -10.94 -0.39
C LEU A 147 -6.31 -12.14 0.46
N GLY A 148 -4.99 -12.34 0.60
CA GLY A 148 -4.43 -13.56 1.20
C GLY A 148 -4.54 -14.82 0.32
N VAL A 149 -5.18 -14.72 -0.85
CA VAL A 149 -5.39 -15.80 -1.82
C VAL A 149 -5.12 -15.33 -3.24
N THR A 150 -4.98 -16.27 -4.18
CA THR A 150 -4.91 -15.99 -5.63
C THR A 150 -6.21 -16.38 -6.32
N LEU A 151 -6.65 -15.54 -7.26
CA LEU A 151 -7.88 -15.74 -8.03
C LEU A 151 -7.66 -16.47 -9.36
N SER A 152 -6.46 -16.99 -9.63
CA SER A 152 -6.09 -17.62 -10.92
C SER A 152 -6.92 -18.85 -11.32
N SER A 153 -7.71 -19.41 -10.40
CA SER A 153 -8.64 -20.53 -10.67
C SER A 153 -10.12 -20.13 -10.52
N ALA A 154 -10.39 -18.84 -10.28
CA ALA A 154 -11.73 -18.34 -10.11
C ALA A 154 -12.55 -18.57 -11.39
N SER A 155 -13.69 -19.23 -11.25
CA SER A 155 -14.65 -19.40 -12.34
C SER A 155 -16.05 -19.58 -11.77
N GLY A 156 -17.05 -19.31 -12.58
CA GLY A 156 -18.42 -19.38 -12.10
C GLY A 156 -19.44 -19.60 -13.19
N SER A 157 -20.56 -20.17 -12.77
CA SER A 157 -21.77 -20.33 -13.56
C SER A 157 -22.98 -20.25 -12.64
N TYR A 158 -24.12 -19.93 -13.23
CA TYR A 158 -25.39 -19.79 -12.55
C TYR A 158 -26.54 -20.33 -13.41
N ILE A 159 -27.69 -20.51 -12.78
CA ILE A 159 -28.99 -20.70 -13.43
C ILE A 159 -29.97 -19.65 -12.92
N LEU A 160 -31.05 -19.45 -13.67
CA LEU A 160 -32.24 -18.77 -13.17
C LEU A 160 -33.24 -19.83 -12.69
N ALA A 161 -33.74 -19.68 -11.46
CA ALA A 161 -34.76 -20.54 -10.86
C ALA A 161 -35.35 -19.89 -9.61
N THR A 162 -36.55 -20.31 -9.19
CA THR A 162 -37.19 -19.89 -7.93
C THR A 162 -37.66 -21.08 -7.06
N PRO A 163 -36.76 -21.94 -6.58
CA PRO A 163 -37.08 -23.15 -5.81
C PRO A 163 -37.97 -22.92 -4.57
N SER A 164 -37.94 -21.74 -3.95
CA SER A 164 -38.69 -21.45 -2.72
C SER A 164 -40.22 -21.30 -2.92
N ASN A 165 -40.72 -21.25 -4.16
CA ASN A 165 -42.17 -21.14 -4.44
C ASN A 165 -42.79 -22.30 -5.24
N GLY A 166 -42.01 -23.35 -5.53
CA GLY A 166 -42.45 -24.51 -6.33
C GLY A 166 -42.10 -24.35 -7.81
N GLY A 167 -42.48 -25.33 -8.63
CA GLY A 167 -42.08 -25.35 -10.04
C GLY A 167 -42.99 -24.52 -10.94
N ASP A 168 -42.38 -23.98 -12.00
CA ASP A 168 -43.02 -23.25 -13.11
C ASP A 168 -43.65 -21.91 -12.68
N THR A 169 -43.12 -21.27 -11.64
CA THR A 169 -43.68 -20.04 -11.06
C THR A 169 -42.65 -18.92 -10.88
N ASN A 170 -42.53 -18.06 -11.90
CA ASN A 170 -41.61 -16.91 -11.90
C ASN A 170 -40.12 -17.31 -11.89
N GLU A 171 -39.73 -18.41 -12.53
CA GLU A 171 -38.37 -18.96 -12.46
C GLU A 171 -37.25 -17.99 -12.87
N ASN A 172 -37.55 -17.03 -13.74
CA ASN A 172 -36.60 -15.96 -14.09
C ASN A 172 -36.45 -14.89 -12.99
N SER A 173 -37.06 -15.08 -11.82
CA SER A 173 -37.04 -14.17 -10.67
C SER A 173 -36.16 -14.67 -9.54
N GLY A 174 -35.13 -15.45 -9.85
CA GLY A 174 -34.13 -15.90 -8.88
C GLY A 174 -32.85 -16.31 -9.60
N ILE A 175 -31.76 -16.38 -8.86
CA ILE A 175 -30.45 -16.79 -9.37
C ILE A 175 -29.81 -17.78 -8.40
N TRP A 176 -29.23 -18.84 -8.94
CA TRP A 176 -28.54 -19.85 -8.14
C TRP A 176 -27.20 -20.19 -8.77
N PHE A 177 -26.12 -20.10 -7.98
CA PHE A 177 -24.77 -20.37 -8.44
C PHE A 177 -24.43 -21.87 -8.36
N LEU A 178 -25.19 -22.68 -9.10
CA LEU A 178 -25.10 -24.14 -9.15
C LEU A 178 -25.15 -24.70 -10.58
N ASP A 179 -24.74 -25.96 -10.76
CA ASP A 179 -24.91 -26.72 -12.00
C ASP A 179 -26.18 -27.60 -11.93
N PRO A 180 -27.17 -27.43 -12.82
CA PRO A 180 -28.45 -28.14 -12.75
C PRO A 180 -28.38 -29.61 -13.19
N SER A 181 -27.29 -30.06 -13.84
CA SER A 181 -27.17 -31.42 -14.39
C SER A 181 -27.00 -32.52 -13.33
N GLY A 182 -26.63 -32.13 -12.11
CA GLY A 182 -26.53 -32.99 -10.93
C GLY A 182 -26.04 -32.13 -9.77
N PRO A 183 -26.95 -31.51 -8.98
CA PRO A 183 -26.72 -30.24 -8.28
C PRO A 183 -25.37 -30.22 -7.57
N SER A 184 -24.46 -29.44 -8.15
CA SER A 184 -23.12 -29.19 -7.64
C SER A 184 -22.83 -27.70 -7.67
N ALA A 185 -21.81 -27.26 -6.94
CA ALA A 185 -21.39 -25.86 -6.93
C ALA A 185 -21.12 -25.36 -8.36
N GLY A 186 -21.70 -24.21 -8.69
CA GLY A 186 -21.48 -23.53 -9.96
C GLY A 186 -20.25 -22.62 -9.91
N LEU A 187 -19.71 -22.37 -8.72
CA LEU A 187 -18.53 -21.54 -8.46
C LEU A 187 -17.32 -22.39 -8.08
N VAL A 188 -16.17 -22.00 -8.61
CA VAL A 188 -14.85 -22.42 -8.16
C VAL A 188 -14.15 -21.16 -7.67
N LEU A 189 -14.00 -21.02 -6.36
CA LEU A 189 -13.41 -19.85 -5.72
C LEU A 189 -12.43 -20.31 -4.62
N PRO A 190 -11.35 -19.56 -4.36
CA PRO A 190 -10.49 -19.78 -3.19
C PRO A 190 -11.28 -19.69 -1.88
N ASP A 191 -10.85 -20.43 -0.86
CA ASP A 191 -11.42 -20.31 0.48
C ASP A 191 -10.94 -19.01 1.15
N LEU A 192 -11.88 -18.17 1.59
CA LEU A 192 -11.60 -16.90 2.28
C LEU A 192 -11.77 -16.99 3.80
N THR A 193 -12.07 -18.17 4.36
CA THR A 193 -12.41 -18.36 5.80
C THR A 193 -11.37 -17.77 6.74
N ASP A 194 -10.08 -17.92 6.43
CA ASP A 194 -8.96 -17.44 7.26
C ASP A 194 -8.46 -16.03 6.84
N THR A 195 -9.29 -15.27 6.13
CA THR A 195 -8.97 -13.92 5.63
C THR A 195 -9.96 -12.88 6.17
N ASP A 196 -9.66 -11.59 5.99
CA ASP A 196 -10.56 -10.47 6.31
C ASP A 196 -11.66 -10.25 5.24
N TRP A 197 -11.79 -11.17 4.28
CA TRP A 197 -12.68 -11.05 3.12
C TRP A 197 -13.78 -12.13 3.12
N VAL A 198 -14.89 -11.84 2.46
CA VAL A 198 -16.02 -12.76 2.24
C VAL A 198 -16.53 -12.58 0.81
N TYR A 199 -17.14 -13.60 0.22
CA TYR A 199 -17.82 -13.41 -1.07
C TYR A 199 -19.24 -12.93 -0.85
N GLU A 200 -19.78 -12.19 -1.82
CA GLU A 200 -21.21 -11.88 -1.89
C GLU A 200 -21.70 -12.05 -3.33
N GLY A 201 -22.87 -12.66 -3.46
CA GLY A 201 -23.55 -12.78 -4.74
C GLY A 201 -24.49 -11.60 -4.96
N TRP A 202 -24.63 -11.16 -6.22
CA TRP A 202 -25.47 -10.04 -6.57
C TRP A 202 -26.15 -10.22 -7.92
N VAL A 203 -27.32 -9.60 -8.05
CA VAL A 203 -27.96 -9.32 -9.33
C VAL A 203 -28.16 -7.82 -9.47
N VAL A 204 -27.74 -7.26 -10.60
CA VAL A 204 -28.01 -5.86 -10.93
C VAL A 204 -29.27 -5.78 -11.78
N ILE A 205 -30.36 -5.30 -11.19
CA ILE A 205 -31.68 -5.18 -11.81
C ILE A 205 -31.93 -3.69 -12.10
N ASN A 206 -32.05 -3.32 -13.38
CA ASN A 206 -32.24 -1.92 -13.80
C ASN A 206 -31.20 -0.94 -13.21
N GLY A 207 -29.96 -1.41 -13.03
CA GLY A 207 -28.86 -0.63 -12.45
C GLY A 207 -28.81 -0.64 -10.92
N ILE A 208 -29.75 -1.29 -10.24
CA ILE A 208 -29.79 -1.42 -8.78
C ILE A 208 -29.17 -2.77 -8.39
N PRO A 209 -28.07 -2.79 -7.62
CA PRO A 209 -27.52 -4.03 -7.08
C PRO A 209 -28.45 -4.60 -6.01
N VAL A 210 -28.75 -5.89 -6.13
CA VAL A 210 -29.57 -6.66 -5.19
C VAL A 210 -28.74 -7.85 -4.72
N THR A 211 -28.50 -7.95 -3.43
CA THR A 211 -27.72 -9.04 -2.83
C THR A 211 -28.44 -10.38 -2.96
N THR A 212 -27.67 -11.45 -3.08
CA THR A 212 -28.12 -12.83 -2.85
C THR A 212 -27.59 -13.39 -1.54
N GLY A 213 -26.80 -12.62 -0.77
CA GLY A 213 -26.17 -13.07 0.47
C GLY A 213 -24.66 -13.27 0.41
N LYS A 214 -24.04 -13.18 1.59
CA LYS A 214 -22.60 -13.39 1.83
C LYS A 214 -22.31 -14.87 2.08
N PHE A 215 -21.23 -15.39 1.51
CA PHE A 215 -20.80 -16.77 1.68
C PHE A 215 -19.27 -16.94 1.72
N ASN A 216 -18.82 -18.00 2.39
CA ASN A 216 -17.39 -18.36 2.48
C ASN A 216 -17.02 -19.56 1.60
N LYS A 217 -18.00 -20.36 1.21
CA LYS A 217 -17.82 -21.62 0.49
C LYS A 217 -18.82 -21.71 -0.63
N THR A 218 -18.40 -22.32 -1.74
CA THR A 218 -19.20 -22.39 -2.97
C THR A 218 -20.23 -23.52 -2.97
N ASN A 219 -20.18 -24.41 -1.97
CA ASN A 219 -20.99 -25.62 -1.85
C ASN A 219 -21.83 -25.66 -0.57
N GLU A 220 -22.08 -24.50 0.02
CA GLU A 220 -22.98 -24.30 1.16
C GLU A 220 -23.88 -23.10 0.81
N ALA A 221 -25.04 -22.99 1.47
CA ALA A 221 -25.89 -21.81 1.33
C ALA A 221 -25.14 -20.56 1.80
N ASP A 222 -25.48 -19.40 1.22
CA ASP A 222 -25.09 -18.11 1.76
C ASP A 222 -25.90 -17.80 3.05
N ASN A 223 -25.72 -16.60 3.59
CA ASN A 223 -26.32 -16.18 4.84
C ASN A 223 -27.62 -15.35 4.70
N PHE A 224 -28.26 -15.36 3.53
CA PHE A 224 -29.40 -14.52 3.24
C PHE A 224 -30.54 -15.30 2.54
N ASP A 225 -31.77 -15.13 3.04
CA ASP A 225 -32.97 -15.75 2.49
C ASP A 225 -34.20 -14.83 2.60
N GLU A 226 -34.01 -13.52 2.83
CA GLU A 226 -35.14 -12.61 3.13
C GLU A 226 -36.03 -12.33 1.92
N TYR A 227 -35.57 -12.62 0.69
CA TYR A 227 -36.39 -12.46 -0.51
C TYR A 227 -37.15 -13.74 -0.90
N SER A 228 -36.67 -14.89 -0.42
CA SER A 228 -37.28 -16.21 -0.65
C SER A 228 -38.69 -16.35 -0.06
N ASP A 229 -39.46 -17.31 -0.58
CA ASP A 229 -40.72 -17.77 0.00
C ASP A 229 -40.47 -18.99 0.93
N ASN A 230 -41.52 -19.72 1.33
CA ASN A 230 -41.47 -20.65 2.45
C ASN A 230 -41.02 -22.09 2.10
N GLN A 231 -40.71 -22.40 0.84
CA GLN A 231 -40.20 -23.74 0.47
C GLN A 231 -38.67 -23.81 0.56
N GLY A 232 -38.16 -25.04 0.57
CA GLY A 232 -36.72 -25.28 0.71
C GLY A 232 -35.94 -24.89 -0.53
N THR A 233 -34.75 -24.33 -0.30
CA THR A 233 -33.81 -23.90 -1.35
C THR A 233 -32.60 -24.84 -1.48
N PRO A 234 -31.87 -24.79 -2.61
CA PRO A 234 -30.62 -25.51 -2.78
C PRO A 234 -29.56 -25.09 -1.74
N PRO A 235 -28.66 -26.01 -1.30
CA PRO A 235 -27.59 -25.69 -0.36
C PRO A 235 -26.37 -25.07 -1.07
N PHE A 236 -26.59 -24.05 -1.89
CA PHE A 236 -25.58 -23.33 -2.66
C PHE A 236 -25.85 -21.84 -2.56
N PRO A 237 -24.87 -20.96 -2.84
CA PRO A 237 -25.14 -19.53 -2.90
C PRO A 237 -26.19 -19.22 -3.97
N GLY A 238 -27.15 -18.35 -3.65
CA GLY A 238 -28.26 -18.00 -4.52
C GLY A 238 -29.47 -17.50 -3.75
N GLU A 239 -30.37 -16.83 -4.45
CA GLU A 239 -31.55 -16.23 -3.85
C GLU A 239 -32.70 -16.17 -4.83
N ASP A 240 -33.91 -16.28 -4.29
CA ASP A 240 -35.16 -16.07 -4.98
C ASP A 240 -35.66 -14.65 -4.73
N PHE A 241 -35.89 -13.86 -5.76
CA PHE A 241 -36.41 -12.50 -5.65
C PHE A 241 -37.94 -12.49 -5.66
N LEU A 242 -38.59 -12.95 -4.58
CA LEU A 242 -40.06 -13.13 -4.54
C LEU A 242 -40.77 -12.17 -3.59
N SER A 243 -40.11 -11.78 -2.51
CA SER A 243 -40.69 -10.96 -1.44
C SER A 243 -39.70 -9.91 -0.92
N ASN A 244 -40.20 -8.95 -0.13
CA ASN A 244 -39.36 -7.93 0.53
C ASN A 244 -38.43 -7.12 -0.41
N ALA A 245 -38.88 -6.84 -1.64
CA ALA A 245 -38.10 -6.12 -2.63
C ALA A 245 -37.50 -4.82 -2.08
N PRO A 246 -36.18 -4.59 -2.25
CA PRO A 246 -35.55 -3.35 -1.82
C PRO A 246 -36.07 -2.15 -2.63
N SER A 247 -35.84 -0.95 -2.10
CA SER A 247 -36.30 0.29 -2.74
C SER A 247 -35.79 0.40 -4.18
N GLY A 248 -36.70 0.62 -5.13
CA GLY A 248 -36.39 0.84 -6.54
C GLY A 248 -36.55 -0.40 -7.44
N VAL A 249 -36.78 -1.58 -6.86
CA VAL A 249 -37.18 -2.79 -7.58
C VAL A 249 -38.49 -3.35 -7.02
N THR A 250 -39.11 -4.28 -7.74
CA THR A 250 -40.36 -4.95 -7.31
C THR A 250 -40.18 -6.44 -7.47
N PHE A 251 -40.67 -7.26 -6.55
CA PHE A 251 -40.61 -8.73 -6.66
C PHE A 251 -42.02 -9.34 -6.74
N PRO A 252 -42.22 -10.44 -7.50
CA PRO A 252 -41.23 -11.06 -8.39
C PRO A 252 -40.92 -10.19 -9.62
N THR A 253 -39.72 -10.34 -10.18
CA THR A 253 -39.28 -9.65 -11.39
C THR A 253 -38.38 -10.53 -12.24
N ASP A 254 -38.56 -10.46 -13.55
CA ASP A 254 -37.65 -11.14 -14.48
C ASP A 254 -36.30 -10.42 -14.48
N ILE A 255 -35.23 -11.13 -14.06
CA ILE A 255 -33.87 -10.59 -13.98
C ILE A 255 -33.09 -10.69 -15.30
N SER A 256 -33.71 -11.22 -16.36
CA SER A 256 -33.13 -11.20 -17.71
C SER A 256 -32.74 -9.78 -18.12
N SER A 257 -31.69 -9.66 -18.95
CA SER A 257 -31.05 -8.38 -19.29
C SER A 257 -30.32 -7.68 -18.13
N GLY A 258 -30.33 -8.26 -16.92
CA GLY A 258 -29.54 -7.80 -15.78
C GLY A 258 -28.09 -8.26 -15.82
N LYS A 259 -27.40 -8.17 -14.68
CA LYS A 259 -26.05 -8.73 -14.49
C LYS A 259 -26.01 -9.62 -13.26
N ALA A 260 -25.32 -10.74 -13.36
CA ALA A 260 -24.92 -11.56 -12.22
C ALA A 260 -23.47 -11.19 -11.83
N VAL A 261 -23.21 -11.00 -10.54
CA VAL A 261 -21.91 -10.58 -10.02
C VAL A 261 -21.56 -11.39 -8.78
N ILE A 262 -20.30 -11.82 -8.67
CA ILE A 262 -19.69 -12.21 -7.40
C ILE A 262 -18.68 -11.14 -7.03
N SER A 263 -18.83 -10.55 -5.84
CA SER A 263 -17.87 -9.62 -5.27
C SER A 263 -17.05 -10.26 -4.13
N ILE A 264 -15.95 -9.61 -3.77
CA ILE A 264 -15.14 -9.92 -2.59
C ILE A 264 -15.25 -8.73 -1.65
N GLU A 265 -16.00 -8.92 -0.58
CA GLU A 265 -16.40 -7.91 0.37
C GLU A 265 -15.50 -7.94 1.61
N PRO A 266 -15.20 -6.79 2.23
CA PRO A 266 -14.67 -6.77 3.59
C PRO A 266 -15.62 -7.52 4.54
N ARG A 267 -15.09 -8.33 5.47
CA ARG A 267 -15.93 -8.97 6.49
C ARG A 267 -16.57 -7.96 7.44
N VAL A 268 -15.79 -6.96 7.83
CA VAL A 268 -16.29 -5.80 8.55
C VAL A 268 -16.57 -4.74 7.50
N ASP A 269 -17.83 -4.71 7.10
CA ASP A 269 -18.36 -3.87 6.04
C ASP A 269 -19.28 -2.81 6.67
N ASN A 270 -19.03 -1.56 6.37
CA ASN A 270 -19.82 -0.41 6.80
C ASN A 270 -20.79 0.08 5.71
N SER A 271 -20.77 -0.55 4.53
CA SER A 271 -21.62 -0.21 3.40
C SER A 271 -22.59 -1.34 3.06
N LEU A 272 -23.69 -0.98 2.40
CA LEU A 272 -24.60 -1.93 1.75
C LEU A 272 -24.42 -1.92 0.22
N ASP A 273 -23.49 -1.10 -0.27
CA ASP A 273 -23.23 -0.95 -1.69
C ASP A 273 -22.30 -2.04 -2.19
N LEU A 274 -22.48 -2.41 -3.46
CA LEU A 274 -21.63 -3.37 -4.16
C LEU A 274 -20.16 -2.93 -4.17
N PHE A 275 -19.27 -3.72 -3.58
CA PHE A 275 -17.87 -3.33 -3.48
C PHE A 275 -17.11 -3.43 -4.82
N GLN A 276 -15.96 -2.76 -4.85
CA GLN A 276 -15.19 -2.60 -6.08
C GLN A 276 -14.53 -3.90 -6.57
N PHE A 277 -14.24 -4.86 -5.68
CA PHE A 277 -13.63 -6.13 -6.08
C PHE A 277 -14.66 -7.13 -6.59
N LYS A 278 -14.78 -7.20 -7.92
CA LYS A 278 -15.75 -8.05 -8.63
C LYS A 278 -15.02 -9.07 -9.51
N PRO A 279 -14.50 -10.17 -8.96
CA PRO A 279 -13.73 -11.15 -9.73
C PRO A 279 -14.55 -11.89 -10.79
N LEU A 280 -15.88 -12.00 -10.64
CA LEU A 280 -16.73 -12.70 -11.61
C LEU A 280 -17.95 -11.84 -11.94
N VAL A 281 -18.21 -11.64 -13.24
CA VAL A 281 -19.36 -10.86 -13.75
C VAL A 281 -19.93 -11.54 -15.00
N GLY A 282 -21.25 -11.60 -15.13
CA GLY A 282 -21.92 -12.09 -16.33
C GLY A 282 -23.14 -11.25 -16.70
N ASP A 283 -23.31 -10.96 -17.98
CA ASP A 283 -24.57 -10.45 -18.50
C ASP A 283 -25.61 -11.58 -18.47
N ILE A 284 -26.79 -11.28 -17.92
CA ILE A 284 -27.93 -12.20 -17.97
C ILE A 284 -28.61 -12.00 -19.32
N PRO A 285 -28.69 -13.03 -20.20
CA PRO A 285 -29.26 -12.86 -21.52
C PRO A 285 -30.69 -12.31 -21.50
N THR A 286 -31.05 -11.52 -22.51
CA THR A 286 -32.41 -10.97 -22.65
C THR A 286 -33.46 -12.05 -22.86
N ASP A 287 -33.05 -13.19 -23.42
CA ASP A 287 -33.85 -14.39 -23.67
C ASP A 287 -33.43 -15.52 -22.73
N ALA A 288 -33.00 -15.19 -21.51
CA ALA A 288 -32.63 -16.18 -20.51
C ALA A 288 -33.79 -17.15 -20.27
N VAL A 289 -33.45 -18.44 -20.28
CA VAL A 289 -34.34 -19.56 -20.03
C VAL A 289 -33.98 -20.10 -18.66
N ASP A 290 -34.96 -20.30 -17.81
CA ASP A 290 -34.77 -20.92 -16.51
C ASP A 290 -34.06 -22.29 -16.64
N HIS A 291 -33.38 -22.68 -15.56
CA HIS A 291 -32.61 -23.93 -15.47
C HIS A 291 -31.53 -24.12 -16.56
N THR A 292 -31.24 -23.10 -17.37
CA THR A 292 -30.14 -23.08 -18.31
C THR A 292 -28.90 -22.55 -17.62
N LYS A 293 -27.78 -23.24 -17.83
CA LYS A 293 -26.49 -22.84 -17.26
C LYS A 293 -25.88 -21.68 -18.06
N TYR A 294 -25.61 -20.59 -17.35
CA TYR A 294 -24.92 -19.41 -17.85
C TYR A 294 -23.55 -19.26 -17.18
N SER A 295 -22.56 -18.78 -17.93
CA SER A 295 -21.20 -18.59 -17.40
C SER A 295 -20.99 -17.17 -16.89
N LEU A 296 -20.18 -17.03 -15.85
CA LEU A 296 -19.59 -15.76 -15.43
C LEU A 296 -18.22 -15.59 -16.10
N ALA A 297 -17.90 -14.37 -16.54
CA ALA A 297 -16.58 -14.01 -17.01
C ALA A 297 -15.64 -13.76 -15.82
N ASP A 298 -14.38 -14.20 -15.96
CA ASP A 298 -13.30 -13.83 -15.04
C ASP A 298 -12.88 -12.39 -15.32
N MET A 299 -12.95 -11.58 -14.26
CA MET A 299 -12.65 -10.15 -14.23
C MET A 299 -11.53 -9.84 -13.22
N SER A 300 -10.80 -10.86 -12.75
CA SER A 300 -9.77 -10.71 -11.72
C SER A 300 -8.60 -9.81 -12.12
N ASP A 301 -8.35 -9.63 -13.42
CA ASP A 301 -7.36 -8.69 -13.97
C ASP A 301 -7.84 -7.22 -13.97
N THR A 302 -9.13 -6.99 -13.72
CA THR A 302 -9.71 -5.64 -13.59
C THR A 302 -9.74 -5.13 -12.17
N LEU A 303 -9.34 -5.93 -11.18
CA LEU A 303 -9.24 -5.50 -9.79
C LEU A 303 -8.22 -4.36 -9.61
N ALA A 304 -8.40 -3.58 -8.54
CA ALA A 304 -7.52 -2.45 -8.28
C ALA A 304 -6.08 -2.91 -8.08
N THR A 305 -5.15 -2.22 -8.74
CA THR A 305 -3.70 -2.45 -8.65
C THR A 305 -2.98 -1.11 -8.60
N GLY A 306 -1.67 -1.13 -8.34
CA GLY A 306 -0.89 0.09 -8.37
C GLY A 306 0.61 -0.11 -8.27
N SER A 307 1.30 1.01 -8.07
CA SER A 307 2.71 1.06 -7.75
C SER A 307 2.98 2.10 -6.66
N ALA A 308 3.99 1.84 -5.85
CA ALA A 308 4.59 2.80 -4.94
C ALA A 308 6.07 2.93 -5.25
N GLU A 309 6.56 4.16 -5.32
CA GLU A 309 7.98 4.45 -5.46
C GLU A 309 8.36 5.56 -4.48
N PHE A 310 9.42 5.36 -3.68
CA PHE A 310 9.94 6.44 -2.84
C PHE A 310 11.32 6.91 -3.27
N SER A 311 11.62 8.18 -2.99
CA SER A 311 12.94 8.76 -3.19
C SER A 311 13.36 9.58 -1.98
N LYS A 312 14.64 9.52 -1.63
CA LYS A 312 15.20 10.29 -0.51
C LYS A 312 15.23 11.77 -0.87
N VAL A 313 14.69 12.62 0.00
CA VAL A 313 14.83 14.07 -0.13
C VAL A 313 16.27 14.42 0.22
N THR A 314 17.09 14.64 -0.81
CA THR A 314 18.44 15.11 -0.59
C THR A 314 18.39 16.58 -0.16
N SER A 315 18.80 16.88 1.07
CA SER A 315 19.13 18.26 1.42
C SER A 315 20.25 18.69 0.47
N ALA A 316 20.03 19.77 -0.30
CA ALA A 316 21.09 20.36 -1.10
C ALA A 316 22.34 20.52 -0.20
N PRO A 317 23.55 20.17 -0.68
CA PRO A 317 24.75 20.41 0.11
C PRO A 317 24.75 21.89 0.49
N PHE A 318 24.81 22.18 1.79
CA PHE A 318 24.92 23.53 2.31
C PHE A 318 26.11 24.20 1.61
N ASN A 319 25.86 25.01 0.59
CA ASN A 319 26.87 25.87 -0.04
C ASN A 319 27.03 27.17 0.77
N GLY A 320 26.67 27.14 2.05
CA GLY A 320 26.91 28.20 3.01
C GLY A 320 28.39 28.19 3.37
N VAL A 321 29.09 29.24 2.96
CA VAL A 321 30.42 29.57 3.47
C VAL A 321 30.39 29.48 5.00
N ILE A 322 31.12 28.53 5.57
CA ILE A 322 31.38 28.51 7.02
C ILE A 322 32.32 29.69 7.29
N GLU A 323 31.78 30.88 7.52
CA GLU A 323 32.54 31.97 8.13
C GLU A 323 32.70 31.66 9.62
N ALA A 324 33.74 30.90 9.95
CA ALA A 324 34.19 30.75 11.31
C ALA A 324 34.81 32.08 11.78
N PHE A 325 34.02 32.91 12.46
CA PHE A 325 34.53 34.05 13.23
C PHE A 325 35.28 33.52 14.47
N LEU A 326 36.58 33.23 14.32
CA LEU A 326 37.49 33.10 15.45
C LEU A 326 37.96 34.49 15.87
N LEU A 327 37.12 35.19 16.63
CA LEU A 327 37.53 36.38 17.36
C LEU A 327 38.23 35.97 18.66
N LEU A 328 39.48 35.52 18.56
CA LEU A 328 40.40 35.50 19.71
C LEU A 328 41.81 35.86 19.25
N MET A 329 42.22 37.07 19.65
CA MET A 329 43.58 37.61 19.66
C MET A 329 44.28 37.84 18.30
N GLY A 330 43.87 38.91 17.62
CA GLY A 330 44.82 39.91 17.11
C GLY A 330 45.78 39.55 15.96
N ILE A 331 45.58 38.46 15.22
CA ILE A 331 46.38 38.16 14.02
C ILE A 331 45.45 37.73 12.88
N GLY A 332 45.22 38.63 11.93
CA GLY A 332 44.42 38.34 10.74
C GLY A 332 45.19 37.45 9.78
N ILE A 333 44.85 36.16 9.73
CA ILE A 333 45.21 35.25 8.64
C ILE A 333 43.91 34.80 7.98
N VAL A 334 43.69 35.24 6.75
CA VAL A 334 42.57 34.79 5.91
C VAL A 334 43.02 33.55 5.14
N PHE A 335 42.49 32.38 5.49
CA PHE A 335 42.65 31.19 4.66
C PHE A 335 41.52 31.12 3.64
N ARG A 336 41.86 31.23 2.35
CA ARG A 336 40.92 31.04 1.25
C ARG A 336 41.09 29.62 0.70
N ILE A 337 40.27 28.68 1.16
CA ILE A 337 40.24 27.33 0.59
C ILE A 337 39.36 27.37 -0.66
N LYS A 338 39.99 27.18 -1.83
CA LYS A 338 39.28 27.02 -3.11
C LYS A 338 38.96 25.53 -3.27
N SER A 339 37.68 25.17 -3.21
CA SER A 339 37.24 23.83 -3.62
C SER A 339 37.49 23.65 -5.12
N LYS A 340 38.26 22.62 -5.50
CA LYS A 340 38.32 22.13 -6.88
C LYS A 340 37.18 21.14 -7.07
N LYS A 341 36.28 21.44 -8.01
CA LYS A 341 35.37 20.45 -8.60
C LYS A 341 36.21 19.33 -9.22
N ASN A 342 35.95 18.10 -8.80
CA ASN A 342 36.08 16.93 -9.68
C ASN A 342 34.67 16.63 -10.18
#